data_AF-A0A957FFS0-F1
#
_entry.id   AF-A0A957FFS0-F1
#
_cell.length_a   1.000
_cell.length_b   1.000
_cell.length_c   1.000
_cell.angle_alpha   90.00
_cell.angle_beta   90.00
_cell.angle_gamma   90.00
#
_symmetry.space_group_name_H-M   'P 1'
#
loop_
_entity.id
_entity.type
_entity.pdbx_description
1 polymer ?
#
loop_
_entity_poly.entity_id
_entity_poly.type
_entity_poly.pdbx_seq_one_letter_code
_entity_poly.pdbx_strand_id
1 'polypeptide(L)'
;MSPSFKALLLPEWLRTWVQSQLVPVLGLAPQQAVVGVMRGVFDTLLLLLLGTGLLTGGRVYMDGQYALPRTIQATALKWAPIADQIARKADIPREVPLVLWFKENSMLAENPDSCTGIIGAYDLVRSGEHPCFTPGPISDLEVREQLTIAAQEFKERCPEITYWTHNPDTIKRCYLAYNAGVGAAQRSDPNESAYVMNNFDDAHQNMVYSDVELGTVRVTALGAWPTHLGLQSLIVT
;
A
#
# COMPACT_ATOMS: atom_id res chain seq x y z
N MET A 1 2.21 -11.06 65.20
CA MET A 1 2.16 -11.22 63.73
C MET A 1 1.73 -9.89 63.13
N SER A 2 2.51 -9.37 62.21
CA SER A 2 2.30 -8.16 61.42
C SER A 2 2.58 -8.53 59.97
N PRO A 3 2.27 -7.70 58.97
CA PRO A 3 1.05 -6.94 58.69
C PRO A 3 0.49 -7.38 57.33
N SER A 4 -0.79 -7.15 57.00
CA SER A 4 -1.18 -7.06 55.58
C SER A 4 -2.53 -6.40 55.37
N PHE A 5 -2.44 -5.31 54.62
CA PHE A 5 -3.45 -4.70 53.76
C PHE A 5 -4.74 -4.19 54.41
N LYS A 6 -4.70 -2.88 54.66
CA LYS A 6 -5.85 -1.98 54.74
C LYS A 6 -6.84 -2.30 53.61
N ALA A 7 -7.85 -3.10 53.92
CA ALA A 7 -9.04 -3.21 53.09
C ALA A 7 -9.67 -1.81 53.03
N LEU A 8 -9.93 -1.33 51.81
CA LEU A 8 -10.78 -0.16 51.58
C LEU A 8 -12.03 -0.31 52.46
N LEU A 9 -12.21 0.59 53.42
CA LEU A 9 -13.42 0.70 54.22
C LEU A 9 -14.53 1.20 53.29
N LEU A 10 -15.13 0.27 52.53
CA LEU A 10 -16.40 0.51 51.87
C LEU A 10 -17.40 0.91 52.97
N PRO A 11 -18.14 2.02 52.80
CA PRO A 11 -19.16 2.43 53.75
C PRO A 11 -20.13 1.29 54.02
N GLU A 12 -20.54 1.10 55.29
CA GLU A 12 -21.42 -0.01 55.67
C GLU A 12 -22.69 -0.05 54.82
N TRP A 13 -23.27 1.11 54.49
CA TRP A 13 -24.44 1.20 53.62
C TRP A 13 -24.22 0.59 52.23
N LEU A 14 -23.01 0.74 51.65
CA LEU A 14 -22.68 0.20 50.33
C LEU A 14 -22.39 -1.30 50.40
N ARG A 15 -21.79 -1.78 51.49
CA ARG A 15 -21.59 -3.21 51.75
C ARG A 15 -22.93 -3.93 51.88
N THR A 16 -23.85 -3.36 52.66
CA THR A 16 -25.20 -3.91 52.86
C THR A 16 -26.03 -3.82 51.59
N TRP A 17 -25.89 -2.75 50.80
CA TRP A 17 -26.57 -2.60 49.51
C TRP A 17 -26.10 -3.65 48.48
N VAL A 18 -24.79 -3.88 48.34
CA VAL A 18 -24.26 -4.90 47.41
C VAL A 18 -24.70 -6.31 47.80
N GLN A 19 -24.66 -6.65 49.10
CA GLN A 19 -25.06 -7.97 49.59
C GLN A 19 -26.58 -8.21 49.54
N SER A 20 -27.39 -7.16 49.75
CA SER A 20 -28.85 -7.29 49.79
C SER A 20 -29.54 -7.09 48.44
N GLN A 21 -28.93 -6.37 47.50
CA GLN A 21 -29.59 -6.01 46.23
C GLN A 21 -28.95 -6.67 45.01
N LEU A 22 -27.62 -6.81 44.96
CA LEU A 22 -26.95 -7.21 43.71
C LEU A 22 -26.84 -8.73 43.55
N VAL A 23 -26.69 -9.45 44.66
CA VAL A 23 -26.60 -10.93 44.67
C VAL A 23 -27.97 -11.61 44.52
N PRO A 24 -29.07 -11.14 45.15
CA PRO A 24 -30.36 -11.85 45.05
C PRO A 24 -31.15 -11.54 43.76
N VAL A 25 -30.99 -10.34 43.18
CA VAL A 25 -31.75 -9.91 41.98
C VAL A 25 -31.35 -10.67 40.72
N LEU A 26 -30.16 -11.28 40.70
CA LEU A 26 -29.68 -12.07 39.56
C LEU A 26 -29.89 -13.58 39.72
N GLY A 27 -30.32 -14.09 40.88
CA GLY A 27 -30.62 -15.51 41.08
C GLY A 27 -29.48 -16.50 40.81
N LEU A 28 -28.25 -16.02 40.60
CA LEU A 28 -27.09 -16.82 40.23
C LEU A 28 -26.25 -17.11 41.47
N ALA A 29 -25.91 -18.38 41.68
CA ALA A 29 -24.96 -18.75 42.72
C ALA A 29 -23.66 -17.96 42.53
N PRO A 30 -22.95 -17.52 43.59
CA PRO A 30 -21.73 -16.71 43.47
C PRO A 30 -20.66 -17.35 42.56
N GLN A 31 -20.66 -18.68 42.45
CA GLN A 31 -19.84 -19.43 41.50
C GLN A 31 -20.20 -19.16 40.03
N GLN A 32 -21.49 -19.01 39.70
CA GLN A 32 -21.96 -18.71 38.35
C GLN A 32 -21.65 -17.26 37.94
N ALA A 33 -21.68 -16.32 38.89
CA ALA A 33 -21.27 -14.93 38.64
C ALA A 33 -19.76 -14.84 38.32
N VAL A 34 -18.92 -15.56 39.07
CA VAL A 34 -17.46 -15.64 38.79
C VAL A 34 -17.19 -16.28 37.43
N VAL A 35 -17.89 -17.38 37.11
CA VAL A 35 -17.77 -18.03 35.79
C VAL A 35 -18.22 -17.10 34.66
N GLY A 36 -19.30 -16.34 34.84
CA GLY A 36 -19.79 -15.36 33.86
C GLY A 36 -18.79 -14.23 33.61
N VAL A 37 -18.19 -13.67 34.67
CA VAL A 37 -17.15 -12.64 34.54
C VAL A 37 -15.90 -13.21 33.87
N MET A 38 -15.44 -14.39 34.27
CA MET A 38 -14.28 -15.05 33.66
C MET A 38 -14.50 -15.35 32.18
N ARG A 39 -15.72 -15.79 31.82
CA ARG A 39 -16.10 -16.04 30.42
C ARG A 39 -16.14 -14.74 29.62
N GLY A 40 -16.72 -13.67 30.16
CA GLY A 40 -16.72 -12.35 29.50
C GLY A 40 -15.31 -11.78 29.31
N VAL A 41 -14.41 -11.95 30.29
CA VAL A 41 -12.99 -11.57 30.18
C VAL A 41 -12.30 -12.40 29.10
N PHE A 42 -12.55 -13.71 29.06
CA PHE A 42 -11.96 -14.60 28.05
C PHE A 42 -12.47 -14.27 26.65
N ASP A 43 -13.77 -14.03 26.47
CA ASP A 43 -14.37 -13.66 25.19
C ASP A 43 -13.85 -12.31 24.70
N THR A 44 -13.67 -11.34 25.61
CA THR A 44 -13.08 -10.03 25.27
C THR A 44 -11.60 -10.14 24.89
N LEU A 45 -10.83 -10.93 25.64
CA LEU A 45 -9.43 -11.21 25.31
C LEU A 45 -9.30 -11.96 23.99
N LEU A 46 -10.18 -12.94 23.74
CA LEU A 46 -10.21 -13.69 22.49
C LEU A 46 -10.54 -12.76 21.32
N LEU A 47 -11.52 -11.86 21.47
CA LEU A 47 -11.88 -10.90 20.43
C LEU A 47 -10.76 -9.89 20.18
N LEU A 48 -10.08 -9.42 21.23
CA LEU A 48 -8.90 -8.55 21.12
C LEU A 48 -7.73 -9.27 20.46
N LEU A 49 -7.44 -10.52 20.84
CA LEU A 49 -6.33 -11.31 20.31
C LEU A 49 -6.59 -11.75 18.87
N LEU A 50 -7.82 -12.14 18.53
CA LEU A 50 -8.20 -12.45 17.15
C LEU A 50 -8.19 -11.18 16.30
N GLY A 51 -8.74 -10.08 16.79
CA GLY A 51 -8.75 -8.79 16.07
C GLY A 51 -7.34 -8.27 15.84
N THR A 52 -6.51 -8.18 16.89
CA THR A 52 -5.12 -7.73 16.78
C THR A 52 -4.28 -8.73 15.99
N GLY A 53 -4.47 -10.03 16.18
CA GLY A 53 -3.75 -11.10 15.48
C GLY A 53 -4.07 -11.17 13.99
N LEU A 54 -5.33 -10.97 13.59
CA LEU A 54 -5.71 -10.84 12.18
C LEU A 54 -5.10 -9.60 11.55
N LEU A 55 -5.14 -8.45 12.24
CA LEU A 55 -4.59 -7.20 11.73
C LEU A 55 -3.05 -7.23 11.61
N THR A 56 -2.36 -7.77 12.61
CA THR A 56 -0.88 -7.88 12.59
C THR A 56 -0.40 -9.02 11.70
N GLY A 57 -1.05 -10.18 11.72
CA GLY A 57 -0.73 -11.32 10.86
C GLY A 57 -0.92 -11.01 9.38
N GLY A 58 -2.02 -10.35 9.02
CA GLY A 58 -2.26 -9.90 7.64
C GLY A 58 -1.22 -8.89 7.17
N ARG A 59 -0.83 -7.95 8.04
CA ARG A 59 0.21 -6.96 7.74
C ARG A 59 1.59 -7.60 7.54
N VAL A 60 2.02 -8.49 8.44
CA VAL A 60 3.31 -9.18 8.33
C VAL A 60 3.37 -10.08 7.09
N TYR A 61 2.26 -10.74 6.73
CA TYR A 61 2.17 -11.54 5.51
C TYR A 61 2.31 -10.68 4.25
N MET A 62 1.63 -9.53 4.19
CA MET A 62 1.71 -8.61 3.05
C MET A 62 3.07 -7.88 2.98
N ASP A 63 3.61 -7.44 4.12
CA ASP A 63 4.93 -6.81 4.22
C ASP A 63 6.06 -7.78 3.81
N GLY A 64 5.85 -9.09 3.98
CA GLY A 64 6.79 -10.14 3.56
C GLY A 64 6.75 -10.46 2.07
N GLN A 65 5.61 -10.29 1.38
CA GLN A 65 5.47 -10.66 -0.03
C GLN A 65 5.96 -9.57 -0.99
N TYR A 66 5.78 -8.28 -0.67
CA TYR A 66 6.11 -7.17 -1.58
C TYR A 66 7.04 -6.13 -0.95
N ALA A 67 8.04 -6.61 -0.19
CA ALA A 67 8.98 -5.76 0.52
C ALA A 67 9.84 -4.92 -0.44
N LEU A 68 9.51 -3.64 -0.57
CA LEU A 68 10.38 -2.67 -1.24
C LEU A 68 11.69 -2.52 -0.43
N PRO A 69 12.86 -2.30 -1.08
CA PRO A 69 14.09 -1.99 -0.36
C PRO A 69 13.90 -0.79 0.59
N ARG A 70 14.58 -0.79 1.75
CA ARG A 70 14.42 0.28 2.77
C ARG A 70 14.67 1.69 2.21
N THR A 71 15.60 1.83 1.27
CA THR A 71 15.89 3.10 0.58
C THR A 71 14.69 3.57 -0.24
N ILE A 72 14.03 2.66 -0.97
CA ILE A 72 12.81 2.92 -1.72
C ILE A 72 11.66 3.27 -0.79
N GLN A 73 11.51 2.57 0.33
CA GLN A 73 10.48 2.90 1.33
C GLN A 73 10.66 4.32 1.88
N ALA A 74 11.91 4.71 2.21
CA ALA A 74 12.20 6.05 2.70
C ALA A 74 11.88 7.14 1.66
N THR A 75 12.24 6.91 0.39
CA THR A 75 11.88 7.81 -0.71
C THR A 75 10.36 7.88 -0.89
N ALA A 76 9.67 6.75 -0.92
CA ALA A 76 8.22 6.69 -1.05
C ALA A 76 7.52 7.49 0.08
N LEU A 77 7.94 7.31 1.33
CA LEU A 77 7.39 8.05 2.47
C LEU A 77 7.68 9.55 2.39
N LYS A 78 8.88 9.96 1.95
CA LYS A 78 9.21 11.39 1.70
C LYS A 78 8.21 12.01 0.71
N TRP A 79 7.90 11.30 -0.36
CA TRP A 79 7.13 11.83 -1.48
C TRP A 79 5.62 11.56 -1.42
N ALA A 80 5.16 10.69 -0.53
CA ALA A 80 3.75 10.29 -0.41
C ALA A 80 2.77 11.48 -0.31
N PRO A 81 3.01 12.55 0.48
CA PRO A 81 2.08 13.68 0.53
C PRO A 81 1.98 14.44 -0.79
N ILE A 82 3.09 14.55 -1.53
CA ILE A 82 3.14 15.24 -2.82
C ILE A 82 2.47 14.36 -3.89
N ALA A 83 2.77 13.06 -3.89
CA ALA A 83 2.14 12.10 -4.78
C ALA A 83 0.62 12.04 -4.60
N ASP A 84 0.11 12.05 -3.36
CA ASP A 84 -1.33 12.10 -3.09
C ASP A 84 -1.99 13.37 -3.67
N GLN A 85 -1.35 14.53 -3.52
CA GLN A 85 -1.86 15.78 -4.10
C GLN A 85 -1.89 15.75 -5.63
N ILE A 86 -0.84 15.21 -6.25
CA ILE A 86 -0.76 15.05 -7.71
C ILE A 86 -1.86 14.08 -8.17
N ALA A 87 -1.99 12.93 -7.51
CA ALA A 87 -2.95 11.90 -7.86
C ALA A 87 -4.40 12.40 -7.74
N ARG A 88 -4.72 13.19 -6.71
CA ARG A 88 -6.04 13.84 -6.59
C ARG A 88 -6.33 14.81 -7.72
N LYS A 89 -5.33 15.58 -8.16
CA LYS A 89 -5.49 16.54 -9.26
C LYS A 89 -5.68 15.84 -10.61
N ALA A 90 -4.97 14.74 -10.83
CA ALA A 90 -5.09 13.93 -12.04
C ALA A 90 -6.28 12.95 -12.02
N ASP A 91 -6.94 12.79 -10.87
CA ASP A 91 -8.01 11.81 -10.65
C ASP A 91 -7.55 10.37 -10.95
N ILE A 92 -6.47 9.94 -10.28
CA ILE A 92 -5.90 8.59 -10.35
C ILE A 92 -5.57 8.06 -8.95
N PRO A 93 -5.44 6.74 -8.72
CA PRO A 93 -5.10 6.21 -7.40
C PRO A 93 -3.79 6.79 -6.86
N ARG A 94 -3.74 7.04 -5.55
CA ARG A 94 -2.66 7.79 -4.88
C ARG A 94 -1.26 7.16 -5.03
N GLU A 95 -1.20 5.84 -5.19
CA GLU A 95 0.02 5.07 -5.31
C GLU A 95 0.67 5.27 -6.69
N VAL A 96 -0.14 5.55 -7.72
CA VAL A 96 0.27 5.50 -9.12
C VAL A 96 1.51 6.35 -9.40
N PRO A 97 1.61 7.64 -9.01
CA PRO A 97 2.79 8.43 -9.33
C PRO A 97 4.10 7.81 -8.80
N LEU A 98 4.07 7.23 -7.60
CA LEU A 98 5.24 6.57 -7.01
C LEU A 98 5.53 5.22 -7.65
N VAL A 99 4.50 4.47 -8.05
CA VAL A 99 4.69 3.22 -8.81
C VAL A 99 5.38 3.51 -10.14
N LEU A 100 4.96 4.56 -10.87
CA LEU A 100 5.57 4.93 -12.14
C LEU A 100 7.05 5.30 -11.95
N TRP A 101 7.38 6.17 -10.99
CA TRP A 101 8.79 6.50 -10.73
C TRP A 101 9.64 5.29 -10.32
N PHE A 102 9.09 4.36 -9.53
CA PHE A 102 9.77 3.11 -9.22
C PHE A 102 10.00 2.26 -10.47
N LYS A 103 8.98 2.11 -11.32
CA LYS A 103 9.04 1.24 -12.50
C LYS A 103 9.95 1.79 -13.59
N GLU A 104 9.98 3.10 -13.76
CA GLU A 104 10.71 3.76 -14.83
C GLU A 104 12.16 4.06 -14.44
N ASN A 105 12.44 4.34 -13.16
CA ASN A 105 13.78 4.74 -12.74
C ASN A 105 14.16 4.31 -11.32
N SER A 106 13.54 3.26 -10.77
CA SER A 106 13.87 2.72 -9.45
C SER A 106 13.86 3.77 -8.32
N MET A 107 13.02 4.80 -8.44
CA MET A 107 12.97 5.96 -7.54
C MET A 107 14.30 6.74 -7.39
N LEU A 108 15.18 6.70 -8.40
CA LEU A 108 16.36 7.55 -8.44
C LEU A 108 15.95 8.98 -8.82
N ALA A 109 16.45 9.96 -8.05
CA ALA A 109 16.28 11.38 -8.33
C ALA A 109 17.37 11.87 -9.30
N GLU A 110 17.50 11.17 -10.42
CA GLU A 110 18.49 11.40 -11.45
C GLU A 110 17.88 11.04 -12.81
N ASN A 111 17.88 11.97 -13.75
CA ASN A 111 17.39 11.71 -15.10
C ASN A 111 18.39 10.81 -15.85
N PRO A 112 17.92 9.76 -16.54
CA PRO A 112 18.78 8.89 -17.32
C PRO A 112 19.33 9.60 -18.57
N ASP A 113 20.45 9.11 -19.10
CA ASP A 113 21.06 9.59 -20.34
C ASP A 113 20.15 9.44 -21.58
N SER A 114 19.08 8.64 -21.47
CA SER A 114 18.07 8.44 -22.51
C SER A 114 17.10 9.61 -22.70
N CYS A 115 17.26 10.72 -21.98
CA CYS A 115 16.39 11.89 -22.03
C CYS A 115 14.93 11.67 -21.56
N THR A 116 14.57 10.49 -21.06
CA THR A 116 13.17 10.12 -20.75
C THR A 116 12.68 10.63 -19.39
N GLY A 117 13.56 11.24 -18.60
CA GLY A 117 13.28 11.61 -17.21
C GLY A 117 13.06 10.40 -16.31
N ILE A 118 12.73 10.65 -15.04
CA ILE A 118 12.48 9.62 -14.02
C ILE A 118 11.16 8.86 -14.23
N ILE A 119 10.39 9.25 -15.25
CA ILE A 119 9.04 8.78 -15.56
C ILE A 119 8.96 8.01 -16.88
N GLY A 120 10.09 7.76 -17.55
CA GLY A 120 10.11 6.93 -18.76
C GLY A 120 9.33 7.53 -19.93
N ALA A 121 9.30 8.86 -20.07
CA ALA A 121 8.50 9.60 -21.04
C ALA A 121 9.03 9.54 -22.49
N TYR A 122 9.46 8.36 -22.94
CA TYR A 122 10.03 8.14 -24.28
C TYR A 122 9.11 8.63 -25.39
N ASP A 123 7.82 8.29 -25.33
CA ASP A 123 6.86 8.68 -26.36
C ASP A 123 6.70 10.20 -26.47
N LEU A 124 6.63 10.91 -25.33
CA LEU A 124 6.45 12.37 -25.27
C LEU A 124 7.67 13.11 -25.85
N VAL A 125 8.87 12.61 -25.54
CA VAL A 125 10.12 13.19 -26.05
C VAL A 125 10.25 12.91 -27.54
N ARG A 126 9.92 11.69 -27.98
CA ARG A 126 10.02 11.30 -29.40
C ARG A 126 8.99 12.01 -30.28
N SER A 127 7.77 12.26 -29.77
CA SER A 127 6.72 12.98 -30.48
C SER A 127 6.97 14.50 -30.54
N GLY A 128 7.82 15.02 -29.64
CA GLY A 128 8.09 16.46 -29.50
C GLY A 128 7.08 17.19 -28.62
N GLU A 129 6.18 16.47 -27.95
CA GLU A 129 5.23 17.04 -26.99
C GLU A 129 5.93 17.56 -25.72
N HIS A 130 7.08 16.98 -25.39
CA HIS A 130 7.94 17.46 -24.31
C HIS A 130 9.42 17.54 -24.77
N PRO A 131 10.19 18.57 -24.37
CA PRO A 131 11.63 18.58 -24.61
C PRO A 131 12.35 17.43 -23.88
N CYS A 132 13.56 17.07 -24.33
CA CYS A 132 14.43 16.13 -23.59
C CYS A 132 14.62 16.61 -22.13
N PHE A 133 14.46 15.69 -21.17
CA PHE A 133 14.82 15.94 -19.78
C PHE A 133 16.35 15.94 -19.66
N THR A 134 16.92 17.00 -19.06
CA THR A 134 18.37 17.14 -18.89
C THR A 134 18.91 15.98 -18.04
N PRO A 135 19.86 15.15 -18.53
CA PRO A 135 20.43 14.06 -17.77
C PRO A 135 21.16 14.51 -16.50
N GLY A 136 21.17 13.65 -15.48
CA GLY A 136 21.85 13.89 -14.21
C GLY A 136 20.93 14.22 -13.03
N PRO A 137 21.49 14.58 -11.87
CA PRO A 137 20.74 14.77 -10.64
C PRO A 137 19.69 15.87 -10.76
N ILE A 138 18.49 15.62 -10.23
CA ILE A 138 17.36 16.54 -10.32
C ILE A 138 16.95 17.10 -8.95
N SER A 139 16.35 18.28 -8.99
CA SER A 139 15.84 18.95 -7.79
C SER A 139 14.50 18.35 -7.32
N ASP A 140 14.13 18.59 -6.06
CA ASP A 140 12.80 18.22 -5.54
C ASP A 140 11.66 18.91 -6.34
N LEU A 141 11.91 20.12 -6.89
CA LEU A 141 10.93 20.79 -7.75
C LEU A 141 10.71 19.99 -9.04
N GLU A 142 11.79 19.57 -9.68
CA GLU A 142 11.75 18.82 -10.93
C GLU A 142 11.15 17.43 -10.75
N VAL A 143 11.45 16.73 -9.63
CA VAL A 143 10.77 15.46 -9.29
C VAL A 143 9.26 15.65 -9.29
N ARG A 144 8.76 16.70 -8.61
CA ARG A 144 7.32 17.00 -8.55
C ARG A 144 6.73 17.29 -9.93
N GLU A 145 7.44 18.03 -10.77
CA GLU A 145 6.99 18.36 -12.13
C GLU A 145 6.88 17.10 -12.99
N GLN A 146 7.91 16.25 -12.99
CA GLN A 146 7.89 15.00 -13.73
C GLN A 146 6.80 14.06 -13.22
N LEU A 147 6.60 13.92 -11.90
CA LEU A 147 5.50 13.13 -11.35
C LEU A 147 4.12 13.66 -11.77
N THR A 148 3.98 14.98 -11.96
CA THR A 148 2.73 15.59 -12.45
C THR A 148 2.49 15.22 -13.90
N ILE A 149 3.51 15.28 -14.76
CA ILE A 149 3.44 14.85 -16.17
C ILE A 149 3.04 13.37 -16.23
N ALA A 150 3.73 12.49 -15.50
CA ALA A 150 3.42 11.07 -15.49
C ALA A 150 1.98 10.76 -15.05
N ALA A 151 1.47 11.47 -14.04
CA ALA A 151 0.10 11.32 -13.57
C ALA A 151 -0.93 11.74 -14.62
N GLN A 152 -0.64 12.83 -15.35
CA GLN A 152 -1.49 13.29 -16.46
C GLN A 152 -1.50 12.27 -17.60
N GLU A 153 -0.32 11.76 -18.00
CA GLU A 153 -0.25 10.74 -19.05
C GLU A 153 -0.92 9.44 -18.68
N PHE A 154 -0.78 9.03 -17.41
CA PHE A 154 -1.50 7.86 -16.92
C PHE A 154 -3.01 8.05 -17.03
N LYS A 155 -3.54 9.23 -16.66
CA LYS A 155 -4.96 9.55 -16.79
C LYS A 155 -5.41 9.62 -18.25
N GLU A 156 -4.59 10.16 -19.15
CA GLU A 156 -4.92 10.23 -20.57
C GLU A 156 -5.01 8.84 -21.21
N ARG A 157 -4.07 7.95 -20.86
CA ARG A 157 -4.06 6.55 -21.34
C ARG A 157 -5.16 5.69 -20.69
N CYS A 158 -5.71 6.14 -19.56
CA CYS A 158 -6.75 5.46 -18.80
C CYS A 158 -7.83 6.43 -18.29
N PRO A 159 -8.71 6.91 -19.18
CA PRO A 159 -9.71 7.92 -18.81
C PRO A 159 -10.71 7.44 -17.76
N GLU A 160 -10.98 6.14 -17.70
CA GLU A 160 -11.95 5.51 -16.80
C GLU A 160 -11.46 5.39 -15.35
N ILE A 161 -10.16 5.47 -15.12
CA ILE A 161 -9.61 5.36 -13.77
C ILE A 161 -9.92 6.63 -12.98
N THR A 162 -10.17 6.50 -11.69
CA THR A 162 -10.41 7.62 -10.79
C THR A 162 -9.52 7.50 -9.56
N TYR A 163 -9.43 8.56 -8.76
CA TYR A 163 -8.74 8.54 -7.48
C TYR A 163 -9.21 7.42 -6.54
N TRP A 164 -10.47 6.98 -6.69
CA TRP A 164 -11.10 5.95 -5.86
C TRP A 164 -11.11 4.56 -6.51
N THR A 165 -10.42 4.38 -7.62
CA THR A 165 -10.38 3.07 -8.28
C THR A 165 -9.53 2.10 -7.47
N HIS A 166 -10.16 1.00 -7.07
CA HIS A 166 -9.49 -0.11 -6.37
C HIS A 166 -9.61 -1.45 -7.11
N ASN A 167 -10.28 -1.48 -8.26
CA ASN A 167 -10.41 -2.69 -9.07
C ASN A 167 -9.02 -3.08 -9.63
N PRO A 168 -8.47 -4.26 -9.26
CA PRO A 168 -7.15 -4.67 -9.70
C PRO A 168 -7.00 -4.77 -11.22
N ASP A 169 -8.02 -5.30 -11.92
CA ASP A 169 -7.95 -5.52 -13.36
C ASP A 169 -7.88 -4.19 -14.11
N THR A 170 -8.64 -3.19 -13.67
CA THR A 170 -8.55 -1.82 -14.20
C THR A 170 -7.16 -1.23 -13.98
N ILE A 171 -6.65 -1.26 -12.75
CA ILE A 171 -5.35 -0.67 -12.40
C ILE A 171 -4.21 -1.35 -13.18
N LYS A 172 -4.18 -2.69 -13.19
CA LYS A 172 -3.19 -3.49 -13.91
C LYS A 172 -3.19 -3.20 -15.41
N ARG A 173 -4.37 -3.10 -16.02
CA ARG A 173 -4.51 -2.72 -17.44
C ARG A 173 -3.98 -1.32 -17.69
N CYS A 174 -4.18 -0.39 -16.76
CA CYS A 174 -3.65 0.96 -16.88
C CYS A 174 -2.13 1.04 -16.76
N TYR A 175 -1.51 0.24 -15.89
CA TYR A 175 -0.06 0.10 -15.88
C TYR A 175 0.46 -0.45 -17.20
N LEU A 176 -0.22 -1.44 -17.79
CA LEU A 176 0.15 -1.94 -19.10
C LEU A 176 -0.03 -0.88 -20.20
N ALA A 177 -1.10 -0.08 -20.15
CA ALA A 177 -1.34 1.00 -21.10
C ALA A 177 -0.29 2.10 -20.98
N TYR A 178 0.14 2.43 -19.76
CA TYR A 178 1.23 3.37 -19.54
C TYR A 178 2.52 2.88 -20.18
N ASN A 179 2.91 1.61 -19.95
CA ASN A 179 4.17 1.07 -20.47
C ASN A 179 4.16 0.79 -21.98
N ALA A 180 3.11 0.16 -22.51
CA ALA A 180 3.08 -0.38 -23.88
C ALA A 180 2.10 0.35 -24.82
N GLY A 181 1.40 1.36 -24.31
CA GLY A 181 0.35 2.10 -25.02
C GLY A 181 -1.03 1.43 -24.97
N VAL A 182 -2.07 2.23 -25.19
CA VAL A 182 -3.48 1.82 -25.07
C VAL A 182 -3.83 0.65 -26.00
N GLY A 183 -3.31 0.67 -27.24
CA GLY A 183 -3.58 -0.40 -28.21
C GLY A 183 -3.01 -1.77 -27.80
N ALA A 184 -1.83 -1.80 -27.14
CA ALA A 184 -1.26 -3.04 -26.62
C ALA A 184 -2.07 -3.53 -25.41
N ALA A 185 -2.42 -2.63 -24.50
CA ALA A 185 -3.21 -2.96 -23.30
C ALA A 185 -4.63 -3.49 -23.61
N GLN A 186 -5.18 -3.20 -24.79
CA GLN A 186 -6.45 -3.76 -25.24
C GLN A 186 -6.34 -5.20 -25.77
N ARG A 187 -5.16 -5.62 -26.23
CA ARG A 187 -4.95 -6.93 -26.87
C ARG A 187 -4.22 -7.94 -25.99
N SER A 188 -3.55 -7.48 -24.95
CA SER A 188 -2.72 -8.30 -24.06
C SER A 188 -3.36 -8.43 -22.68
N ASP A 189 -3.15 -9.58 -22.03
CA ASP A 189 -3.52 -9.76 -20.62
C ASP A 189 -2.46 -9.09 -19.73
N PRO A 190 -2.83 -8.13 -18.86
CA PRO A 190 -1.87 -7.55 -17.93
C PRO A 190 -1.30 -8.57 -16.95
N ASN A 191 -1.95 -9.71 -16.70
CA ASN A 191 -1.40 -10.75 -15.86
C ASN A 191 -0.20 -11.48 -16.49
N GLU A 192 -0.06 -11.43 -17.82
CA GLU A 192 1.07 -12.02 -18.55
C GLU A 192 2.22 -11.03 -18.74
N SER A 193 2.07 -9.77 -18.32
CA SER A 193 3.08 -8.74 -18.50
C SER A 193 4.13 -8.76 -17.40
N ALA A 194 5.40 -8.92 -17.77
CA ALA A 194 6.54 -8.76 -16.86
C ALA A 194 6.61 -7.33 -16.26
N TYR A 195 6.16 -6.30 -16.99
CA TYR A 195 6.09 -4.95 -16.43
C TYR A 195 5.09 -4.87 -15.28
N VAL A 196 3.96 -5.58 -15.38
CA VAL A 196 2.85 -5.48 -14.43
C VAL A 196 2.97 -6.47 -13.28
N MET A 197 3.23 -7.75 -13.55
CA MET A 197 3.08 -8.83 -12.56
C MET A 197 4.39 -9.42 -12.03
N ASN A 198 5.55 -9.01 -12.54
CA ASN A 198 6.79 -9.69 -12.17
C ASN A 198 7.02 -9.72 -10.64
N ASN A 199 7.40 -10.89 -10.14
CA ASN A 199 7.57 -11.23 -8.73
C ASN A 199 6.31 -11.01 -7.87
N PHE A 200 5.10 -11.12 -8.44
CA PHE A 200 3.84 -11.06 -7.69
C PHE A 200 3.57 -12.36 -6.89
N ASP A 201 3.83 -13.51 -7.48
CA ASP A 201 3.73 -14.84 -6.87
C ASP A 201 4.72 -15.80 -7.54
N ASP A 202 4.72 -17.08 -7.14
CA ASP A 202 5.61 -18.10 -7.69
C ASP A 202 5.47 -18.31 -9.21
N ALA A 203 4.27 -18.13 -9.77
CA ALA A 203 4.01 -18.24 -11.21
C ALA A 203 4.56 -17.04 -11.99
N HIS A 204 4.74 -15.90 -11.33
CA HIS A 204 5.21 -14.66 -11.93
C HIS A 204 6.65 -14.29 -11.54
N GLN A 205 7.47 -15.23 -11.05
CA GLN A 205 8.87 -14.96 -10.72
C GLN A 205 9.77 -14.87 -11.97
N ASN A 206 10.66 -13.88 -12.00
CA ASN A 206 11.68 -13.71 -13.06
C ASN A 206 11.09 -13.73 -14.49
N MET A 207 9.91 -13.12 -14.65
CA MET A 207 9.23 -13.00 -15.94
C MET A 207 10.14 -12.35 -16.98
N VAL A 208 9.89 -12.72 -18.23
CA VAL A 208 10.67 -12.26 -19.36
C VAL A 208 9.99 -11.02 -19.94
N TYR A 209 10.77 -9.95 -20.06
CA TYR A 209 10.38 -8.74 -20.78
C TYR A 209 11.06 -8.73 -22.14
N SER A 210 10.28 -8.51 -23.19
CA SER A 210 10.77 -8.39 -24.56
C SER A 210 10.49 -6.99 -25.07
N ASP A 211 11.55 -6.30 -25.48
CA ASP A 211 11.48 -4.98 -26.07
C ASP A 211 12.42 -4.90 -27.29
N VAL A 212 12.12 -3.98 -28.20
CA VAL A 212 12.85 -3.79 -29.46
C VAL A 212 14.27 -3.27 -29.20
N GLU A 213 14.47 -2.48 -28.15
CA GLU A 213 15.77 -1.90 -27.80
C GLU A 213 16.57 -2.84 -26.87
N LEU A 214 15.91 -3.44 -25.88
CA LEU A 214 16.57 -4.29 -24.87
C LEU A 214 16.66 -5.78 -25.25
N GLY A 215 15.96 -6.21 -26.30
CA GLY A 215 15.82 -7.62 -26.63
C GLY A 215 14.98 -8.36 -25.58
N THR A 216 15.32 -9.62 -25.29
CA THR A 216 14.60 -10.46 -24.33
C THR A 216 15.40 -10.58 -23.03
N VAL A 217 14.92 -9.95 -21.96
CA VAL A 217 15.61 -9.86 -20.66
C VAL A 217 14.75 -10.43 -19.53
N ARG A 218 15.40 -11.07 -18.56
CA ARG A 218 14.74 -11.49 -17.31
C ARG A 218 14.64 -10.31 -16.36
N VAL A 219 13.44 -9.98 -15.90
CA VAL A 219 13.22 -8.87 -14.99
C VAL A 219 13.41 -9.34 -13.55
N THR A 220 14.31 -8.70 -12.80
CA THR A 220 14.54 -8.98 -11.38
C THR A 220 13.79 -8.02 -10.46
N ALA A 221 13.42 -6.84 -10.95
CA ALA A 221 12.65 -5.85 -10.20
C ALA A 221 11.16 -6.21 -10.10
N LEU A 222 10.48 -5.75 -9.05
CA LEU A 222 9.02 -5.93 -8.89
C LEU A 222 8.25 -5.32 -10.08
N GLY A 223 7.18 -5.99 -10.48
CA GLY A 223 6.17 -5.48 -11.40
C GLY A 223 5.36 -4.33 -10.80
N ALA A 224 4.64 -3.59 -11.64
CA ALA A 224 3.87 -2.42 -11.23
C ALA A 224 2.79 -2.77 -10.20
N TRP A 225 2.12 -3.93 -10.34
CA TRP A 225 1.08 -4.37 -9.41
C TRP A 225 1.59 -4.76 -8.02
N PRO A 226 2.59 -5.65 -7.85
CA PRO A 226 3.16 -5.90 -6.53
C PRO A 226 3.79 -4.65 -5.91
N THR A 227 4.40 -3.75 -6.71
CA THR A 227 4.85 -2.44 -6.22
C THR A 227 3.68 -1.57 -5.74
N HIS A 228 2.56 -1.55 -6.46
CA HIS A 228 1.35 -0.82 -6.06
C HIS A 228 0.86 -1.29 -4.69
N LEU A 229 0.76 -2.61 -4.48
CA LEU A 229 0.35 -3.19 -3.19
C LEU A 229 1.35 -2.85 -2.07
N GLY A 230 2.66 -2.95 -2.34
CA GLY A 230 3.69 -2.60 -1.37
C GLY A 230 3.70 -1.11 -0.99
N LEU A 231 3.43 -0.23 -1.95
CA LEU A 231 3.28 1.21 -1.67
C LEU A 231 1.98 1.50 -0.93
N GLN A 232 0.87 0.86 -1.30
CA GLN A 232 -0.40 0.99 -0.60
C GLN A 232 -0.27 0.61 0.87
N SER A 233 0.37 -0.51 1.20
CA SER A 233 0.58 -0.92 2.59
C SER A 233 1.47 0.05 3.37
N LEU A 234 2.42 0.69 2.69
CA LEU A 234 3.37 1.62 3.28
C LEU A 234 2.79 3.01 3.54
N ILE A 235 1.96 3.56 2.64
CA ILE A 235 1.48 4.95 2.69
C ILE A 235 0.08 5.12 3.30
N VAL A 236 -0.65 4.03 3.54
CA VAL A 236 -1.99 4.07 4.18
C VAL A 236 -1.88 4.20 5.71
N THR A 237 -0.67 4.06 6.29
CA THR A 237 -0.39 4.40 7.70
C THR A 237 -0.10 5.86 7.93
#